data_AF-A0A800JA57-F1
#
_entry.id   AF-A0A800JA57-F1
#
_cell.length_a   1.000
_cell.length_b   1.000
_cell.length_c   1.000
_cell.angle_alpha   90.00
_cell.angle_beta   90.00
_cell.angle_gamma   90.00
#
_symmetry.space_group_name_H-M   'P 1'
#
loop_
_entity.id
_entity.type
_entity.pdbx_description
1 polymer ?
#
loop_
_entity_poly.entity_id
_entity_poly.type
_entity_poly.pdbx_seq_one_letter_code
_entity_poly.pdbx_strand_id
1 'polypeptide(L)' 'GMQEVKDALFKNTEEAVKRGAFGAPTFFVEDEMFFGHDRLPLLESHLRGQL' A
#
# COMPACT_ATOMS: atom_id res chain seq x y z
N GLY A 1 -1.45 -20.61 -14.21
CA GLY A 1 -0.15 -20.93 -14.86
C GLY A 1 0.92 -19.89 -14.53
N MET A 2 2.18 -20.09 -14.91
CA MET A 2 3.28 -19.15 -14.61
C MET A 2 3.03 -17.73 -15.16
N GLN A 3 2.36 -17.60 -16.31
CA GLN A 3 2.04 -16.31 -16.90
C GLN A 3 1.07 -15.50 -16.02
N GLU A 4 -0.02 -16.11 -15.58
CA GLU A 4 -1.02 -15.47 -14.70
C GLU A 4 -0.38 -14.92 -13.41
N VAL A 5 0.61 -15.62 -12.84
CA VAL A 5 1.33 -15.17 -11.65
C VAL A 5 2.14 -13.90 -11.94
N LYS A 6 2.81 -13.85 -13.09
CA LYS A 6 3.57 -12.66 -13.51
C LYS A 6 2.64 -11.49 -13.77
N ASP A 7 1.53 -11.72 -14.47
CA ASP A 7 0.56 -10.70 -14.80
C ASP A 7 -0.05 -10.08 -13.53
N ALA A 8 -0.35 -10.91 -12.51
CA ALA A 8 -0.81 -10.43 -11.22
C ALA A 8 0.24 -9.57 -10.50
N LEU A 9 1.52 -9.99 -10.52
CA LEU A 9 2.61 -9.21 -9.93
C LEU A 9 2.77 -7.83 -10.59
N PHE A 10 2.76 -7.79 -11.93
CA PHE A 10 2.85 -6.54 -12.68
C PHE A 10 1.66 -5.63 -12.39
N LYS A 11 0.44 -6.16 -12.48
CA LYS A 11 -0.79 -5.41 -12.21
C LYS A 11 -0.79 -4.78 -10.81
N ASN A 12 -0.44 -5.55 -9.78
CA ASN A 12 -0.41 -5.06 -8.40
C ASN A 12 0.64 -3.95 -8.21
N THR A 13 1.81 -4.10 -8.83
CA THR A 13 2.88 -3.11 -8.74
C THR A 13 2.52 -1.82 -9.50
N GLU A 14 1.94 -1.94 -10.69
CA GLU A 14 1.45 -0.80 -11.47
C GLU A 14 0.35 -0.04 -10.74
N GLU A 15 -0.58 -0.74 -10.09
CA GLU A 15 -1.64 -0.12 -9.29
C GLU A 15 -1.05 0.67 -8.11
N ALA A 16 -0.10 0.08 -7.38
CA ALA A 16 0.58 0.75 -6.28
C ALA A 16 1.27 2.05 -6.75
N VAL A 17 2.00 2.00 -7.87
CA VAL A 17 2.66 3.18 -8.46
C VAL A 17 1.64 4.23 -8.89
N LYS A 18 0.55 3.84 -9.55
CA LYS A 18 -0.53 4.76 -9.97
C LYS A 18 -1.18 5.47 -8.78
N ARG A 19 -1.26 4.80 -7.63
CA ARG A 19 -1.78 5.36 -6.37
C ARG A 19 -0.76 6.20 -5.59
N GLY A 20 0.47 6.34 -6.12
CA GLY A 20 1.52 7.19 -5.54
C GLY A 20 2.52 6.47 -4.63
N ALA A 21 2.46 5.15 -4.52
CA ALA A 21 3.48 4.41 -3.77
C ALA A 21 4.85 4.54 -4.44
N PHE A 22 5.87 4.88 -3.66
CA PHE A 22 7.26 5.06 -4.12
C PHE A 22 8.23 4.07 -3.47
N GLY A 23 7.74 3.16 -2.62
CA GLY A 23 8.54 2.14 -1.96
C GLY A 23 7.65 1.13 -1.21
N ALA A 24 8.28 0.23 -0.46
CA ALA A 24 7.59 -0.79 0.33
C ALA A 24 8.12 -0.86 1.78
N PRO A 25 7.25 -1.15 2.77
CA PRO A 25 5.80 -1.28 2.64
C PRO A 25 5.10 0.09 2.48
N THR A 26 4.01 0.11 1.72
CA THR A 26 3.07 1.24 1.64
C THR A 26 1.67 0.71 1.93
N PHE A 27 0.95 1.37 2.82
CA PHE A 27 -0.44 1.07 3.16
C PHE A 27 -1.34 2.21 2.71
N PHE A 28 -2.54 1.87 2.26
CA PHE A 28 -3.56 2.86 1.90
C PHE A 28 -4.85 2.58 2.67
N VAL A 29 -5.40 3.61 3.30
CA VAL A 29 -6.74 3.59 3.91
C VAL A 29 -7.53 4.68 3.19
N GLU A 30 -8.47 4.28 2.33
CA GLU A 30 -9.20 5.21 1.45
C GLU A 30 -8.21 6.07 0.63
N ASP A 31 -8.21 7.39 0.82
CA ASP A 31 -7.32 8.31 0.12
C ASP A 31 -6.00 8.59 0.87
N GLU A 32 -5.86 8.10 2.11
CA GLU A 32 -4.68 8.31 2.95
C GLU A 32 -3.59 7.25 2.72
N MET A 33 -2.34 7.70 2.60
CA MET A 33 -1.17 6.85 2.36
C MET A 33 -0.21 6.86 3.55
N PHE A 34 0.18 5.67 4.00
CA PHE A 34 1.17 5.45 5.07
C PHE A 34 2.36 4.66 4.52
N PHE A 35 3.52 5.31 4.39
CA PHE A 35 4.76 4.69 3.89
C PHE A 35 5.71 4.33 5.03
N GLY A 36 6.20 3.08 5.03
CA GLY A 36 7.16 2.57 6.00
C GLY A 36 6.53 1.79 7.15
N HIS A 37 7.27 0.80 7.67
CA HIS A 37 6.81 -0.02 8.80
C HIS A 37 6.73 0.78 10.11
N ASP A 38 7.53 1.83 10.23
CA ASP A 38 7.57 2.79 11.33
C ASP A 38 6.29 3.64 11.41
N ARG A 39 5.47 3.64 10.35
CA ARG A 39 4.15 4.28 10.33
C ARG A 39 3.01 3.37 10.78
N LEU A 40 3.26 2.11 11.13
CA LEU A 40 2.22 1.21 11.63
C LEU A 40 1.48 1.75 12.88
N PRO A 41 2.15 2.35 13.88
CA PRO A 41 1.42 2.98 15.01
C PRO A 41 0.53 4.15 14.58
N LEU A 42 0.96 4.93 13.59
CA LEU A 42 0.17 6.03 13.04
C LEU A 42 -1.04 5.50 12.26
N LEU A 43 -0.84 4.47 11.44
CA LEU A 43 -1.91 3.76 10.74
C LEU A 43 -2.94 3.19 11.73
N GLU A 44 -2.49 2.58 12.84
CA GLU A 44 -3.38 2.07 13.88
C GLU A 44 -4.20 3.20 14.52
N SER A 45 -3.59 4.31 14.89
CA SER A 45 -4.29 5.48 15.43
C SER A 45 -5.33 6.03 14.44
N HIS A 46 -5.00 6.04 13.14
CA HIS A 46 -5.93 6.48 12.08
C HIS A 46 -7.16 5.58 12.01
N LEU A 47 -6.96 4.26 11.98
CA LEU A 47 -8.04 3.27 11.95
C LEU A 47 -8.91 3.31 13.22
N ARG A 48 -8.37 3.80 14.35
CA ARG A 48 -9.10 4.00 15.60
C ARG A 48 -9.81 5.36 15.70
N GLY A 49 -9.66 6.24 14.71
CA GLY A 49 -10.21 7.60 14.75
C GLY A 49 -9.54 8.51 15.80
N GLN A 50 -8.26 8.27 16.08
CA GLN A 50 -7.47 8.99 17.09
C GLN A 50 -6.49 9.99 16.45
N LEU A 51 -6.65 10.25 15.15
CA LEU A 51 -5.91 11.23 14.36
C LEU A 51 -6.87 12.26 13.76
#